data_AF-A0A1F6M6U9-F1
#
_entry.id   AF-A0A1F6M6U9-F1
#
_cell.length_a   1.000
_cell.length_b   1.000
_cell.length_c   1.000
_cell.angle_alpha   90.00
_cell.angle_beta   90.00
_cell.angle_gamma   90.00
#
_symmetry.space_group_name_H-M   'P 1'
#
loop_
_entity.id
_entity.type
_entity.pdbx_description
1 polymer ?
#
loop_
_entity_poly.entity_id
_entity_poly.type
_entity_poly.pdbx_seq_one_letter_code
_entity_poly.pdbx_strand_id
1 'polypeptide(L)'
;MQTKFTLKITKFFIVLAGCFLLFGPVRADPFNFVVSQGLWMSKKNLFAGETVKVYSVVVNNNFSTLSATVNFLSNDQSIGKTRVENVKFEEARQIYIEYSIPAGNLKMQVKLDSVTAKDAQGKNVVISEDELAAFGATQDFFVDIDTDKDMIGDTKDPDDDNDGLSDDEEKVRGTDPLKKDTDADGINDADEIKKGLDPTKADTDADGSNDPLDIFPTNRDEWADFDKDTIGDNADPDDDNDTLADNKEQSLGTDPHKVDTDADTLSDGDEVKNGTNPLKKDSDGDGVDDNLEIAMKTDPMKSDTDSDGLSDKEEKIQNTNPIVSDTDSDGLFDGQEVQNKSNPLKIDSDEDGVLDKDDAFPSDPKESVDTDRDGIADNKDQDDDNDGLTDEEEMVYGTQPLKADTDGDGVSDHEEVRKGTDPKKANRSWIQLFSGDNSTDSSTKNPPPEWVSSSPWKMVVQFGALASFVLFLFFTLKYRFKKKKTKKPYDILKDDK
;
A
#
# COMPACT_ATOMS: atom_id res chain seq x y z
N MET A 1 18.28 -5.83 58.46
CA MET A 1 17.91 -5.69 59.88
C MET A 1 16.60 -6.45 60.07
N GLN A 2 16.65 -7.63 60.66
CA GLN A 2 15.46 -8.43 60.95
C GLN A 2 14.70 -7.82 62.13
N THR A 3 13.36 -7.84 62.08
CA THR A 3 12.56 -7.74 63.30
C THR A 3 11.36 -8.67 63.20
N LYS A 4 11.51 -9.84 63.84
CA LYS A 4 10.45 -10.82 64.08
C LYS A 4 9.57 -10.30 65.23
N PHE A 5 8.26 -10.27 65.04
CA PHE A 5 7.29 -10.13 66.13
C PHE A 5 6.85 -11.51 66.61
N THR A 6 7.19 -11.83 67.85
CA THR A 6 6.73 -13.02 68.59
C THR A 6 5.55 -12.64 69.48
N LEU A 7 4.36 -13.19 69.20
CA LEU A 7 3.18 -13.00 70.05
C LEU A 7 3.15 -14.09 71.14
N LYS A 8 3.23 -13.65 72.40
CA LYS A 8 3.15 -14.50 73.61
C LYS A 8 1.70 -14.89 73.91
N ILE A 9 1.43 -16.20 73.93
CA ILE A 9 0.19 -16.78 74.45
C ILE A 9 0.28 -16.79 75.99
N THR A 10 -0.60 -16.04 76.65
CA THR A 10 -0.72 -16.05 78.12
C THR A 10 -2.06 -16.67 78.51
N LYS A 11 -1.98 -17.76 79.28
CA LYS A 11 -3.06 -18.52 79.90
C LYS A 11 -3.90 -17.61 80.80
N PHE A 12 -5.24 -17.71 80.72
CA PHE A 12 -6.13 -17.26 81.78
C PHE A 12 -6.97 -18.42 82.30
N PHE A 13 -7.01 -18.47 83.64
CA PHE A 13 -7.56 -19.52 84.48
C PHE A 13 -9.09 -19.59 84.42
N ILE A 14 -9.59 -20.82 84.46
CA ILE A 14 -10.97 -21.20 84.74
C ILE A 14 -11.29 -20.88 86.20
N VAL A 15 -12.29 -20.04 86.45
CA VAL A 15 -12.95 -19.92 87.76
C VAL A 15 -14.29 -20.65 87.66
N LEU A 16 -14.32 -21.82 88.30
CA LEU A 16 -15.51 -22.65 88.52
C LEU A 16 -16.21 -22.11 89.77
N ALA A 17 -17.33 -21.42 89.63
CA ALA A 17 -18.22 -21.10 90.73
C ALA A 17 -19.58 -21.75 90.47
N GLY A 18 -19.87 -22.79 91.23
CA GLY A 18 -21.12 -23.53 91.14
C GLY A 18 -22.31 -22.66 91.50
N CYS A 19 -23.29 -22.63 90.61
CA CYS A 19 -24.65 -22.26 90.96
C CYS A 19 -25.53 -23.51 90.79
N PHE A 20 -26.19 -23.85 91.89
CA PHE A 20 -27.08 -24.99 92.06
C PHE A 20 -28.14 -25.04 90.97
N LEU A 21 -28.41 -26.27 90.52
CA LEU A 21 -29.49 -26.67 89.62
C LEU A 21 -30.84 -26.08 90.06
N LEU A 22 -31.32 -25.09 89.30
CA LEU A 22 -32.75 -24.83 89.14
C LEU A 22 -33.09 -25.23 87.71
N PHE A 23 -33.60 -26.46 87.55
CA PHE A 23 -34.30 -26.87 86.34
C PHE A 23 -35.60 -26.04 86.26
N GLY A 24 -35.51 -24.84 85.70
CA GLY A 24 -36.66 -24.26 85.01
C GLY A 24 -37.00 -25.13 83.81
N PRO A 25 -38.28 -25.25 83.41
CA PRO A 25 -38.59 -25.94 82.16
C PRO A 25 -37.82 -25.24 81.05
N VAL A 26 -36.89 -25.95 80.41
CA VAL A 26 -36.37 -25.56 79.11
C VAL A 26 -37.60 -25.59 78.20
N ARG A 27 -38.12 -24.40 77.90
CA ARG A 27 -39.07 -24.25 76.81
C ARG A 27 -38.30 -24.65 75.57
N ALA A 28 -38.59 -25.83 75.03
CA ALA A 28 -38.07 -26.24 73.74
C ALA A 28 -38.47 -25.14 72.74
N ASP A 29 -37.47 -24.53 72.11
CA ASP A 29 -37.73 -23.65 70.98
C ASP A 29 -38.53 -24.46 69.94
N PRO A 30 -39.55 -23.86 69.31
CA PRO A 30 -40.30 -24.56 68.27
C PRO A 30 -39.34 -25.00 67.16
N PHE A 31 -39.62 -26.20 66.66
CA PHE A 31 -38.92 -26.93 65.61
C PHE A 31 -38.54 -26.03 64.43
N ASN A 32 -37.36 -26.24 63.84
CA ASN A 32 -36.94 -25.55 62.61
C ASN A 32 -36.15 -26.51 61.72
N PHE A 33 -36.79 -27.07 60.70
CA PHE A 33 -36.10 -27.86 59.65
C PHE A 33 -35.27 -26.96 58.71
N VAL A 34 -35.61 -25.67 58.68
CA VAL A 34 -34.86 -24.58 58.03
C VAL A 34 -34.51 -23.60 59.13
N VAL A 35 -33.23 -23.26 59.28
CA VAL A 35 -32.79 -22.31 60.31
C VAL A 35 -33.35 -20.92 59.96
N SER A 36 -33.74 -20.10 60.95
CA SER A 36 -34.32 -18.76 60.73
C SER A 36 -33.38 -17.77 60.02
N GLN A 37 -32.08 -18.07 59.96
CA GLN A 37 -31.06 -17.39 59.14
C GLN A 37 -30.58 -18.25 57.95
N GLY A 38 -31.37 -19.24 57.56
CA GLY A 38 -31.02 -20.29 56.61
C GLY A 38 -31.18 -19.91 55.14
N LEU A 39 -31.10 -18.62 54.81
CA LEU A 39 -31.15 -18.13 53.43
C LEU A 39 -30.03 -17.10 53.23
N TRP A 40 -29.10 -17.41 52.34
CA TRP A 40 -28.01 -16.49 51.98
C TRP A 40 -27.64 -16.63 50.51
N MET A 41 -27.03 -15.58 49.96
CA MET A 41 -26.54 -15.56 48.58
C MET A 41 -25.05 -15.90 48.52
N SER A 42 -24.57 -16.33 47.34
CA SER A 42 -23.14 -16.57 47.11
C SER A 42 -22.27 -15.32 47.15
N LYS A 43 -22.86 -14.13 47.00
CA LYS A 43 -22.17 -12.84 46.99
C LYS A 43 -22.71 -11.93 48.09
N LYS A 44 -21.85 -11.04 48.58
CA LYS A 44 -22.18 -10.04 49.60
C LYS A 44 -22.82 -8.79 49.00
N ASN A 45 -22.26 -8.29 47.90
CA ASN A 45 -22.85 -7.24 47.08
C ASN A 45 -23.61 -7.94 45.95
N LEU A 46 -24.82 -7.47 45.66
CA LEU A 46 -25.72 -8.05 44.69
C LEU A 46 -26.08 -6.95 43.71
N PHE A 47 -25.80 -7.19 42.43
CA PHE A 47 -26.16 -6.30 41.35
C PHE A 47 -27.13 -7.00 40.39
N ALA A 48 -27.97 -6.20 39.74
CA ALA A 48 -28.99 -6.70 38.83
C ALA A 48 -28.36 -7.47 37.65
N GLY A 49 -29.04 -8.51 37.18
CA GLY A 49 -28.61 -9.36 36.07
C GLY A 49 -27.57 -10.42 36.46
N GLU A 50 -26.91 -10.29 37.62
CA GLU A 50 -25.97 -11.30 38.08
C GLU A 50 -26.66 -12.64 38.40
N THR A 51 -25.98 -13.75 38.06
CA THR A 51 -26.41 -15.08 38.49
C THR A 51 -25.72 -15.46 39.79
N VAL A 52 -26.51 -15.65 40.86
CA VAL A 52 -26.01 -16.07 42.17
C VAL A 52 -26.57 -17.41 42.59
N LYS A 53 -25.92 -18.05 43.57
CA LYS A 53 -26.46 -19.21 44.26
C LYS A 53 -27.24 -18.76 45.48
N VAL A 54 -28.52 -19.10 45.54
CA VAL A 54 -29.38 -18.92 46.72
C VAL A 54 -29.28 -20.18 47.56
N TYR A 55 -28.63 -20.10 48.72
CA TYR A 55 -28.39 -21.24 49.59
C TYR A 55 -29.44 -21.38 50.67
N SER A 56 -29.67 -22.62 51.08
CA SER A 56 -30.36 -22.94 52.33
C SER A 56 -29.82 -24.24 52.93
N VAL A 57 -30.23 -24.57 54.15
CA VAL A 57 -29.84 -25.80 54.84
C VAL A 57 -31.07 -26.50 55.39
N VAL A 58 -31.20 -27.78 55.06
CA VAL A 58 -32.19 -28.69 55.63
C VAL A 58 -31.51 -29.48 56.76
N VAL A 59 -32.07 -29.41 57.96
CA VAL A 59 -31.55 -30.12 59.14
C VAL A 59 -32.58 -31.15 59.61
N ASN A 60 -32.15 -32.39 59.87
CA ASN A 60 -33.00 -33.42 60.45
C ASN A 60 -32.59 -33.74 61.90
N ASN A 61 -33.34 -33.22 62.88
CA ASN A 61 -33.06 -33.45 64.31
C ASN A 61 -34.08 -34.36 65.00
N ASN A 62 -35.01 -34.96 64.25
CA ASN A 62 -36.20 -35.59 64.84
C ASN A 62 -36.52 -36.96 64.26
N PHE A 63 -36.07 -37.25 63.04
CA PHE A 63 -36.44 -38.44 62.30
C PHE A 63 -35.23 -39.30 62.05
N SER A 64 -35.42 -40.62 61.95
CA SER A 64 -34.33 -41.54 61.59
C SER A 64 -33.80 -41.21 60.19
N THR A 65 -34.69 -40.87 59.27
CA THR A 65 -34.37 -40.33 57.94
C THR A 65 -35.41 -39.30 57.50
N LEU A 66 -34.96 -38.25 56.82
CA LEU A 66 -35.77 -37.19 56.24
C LEU A 66 -35.44 -37.02 54.76
N SER A 67 -36.46 -36.98 53.92
CA SER A 67 -36.38 -36.54 52.53
C SER A 67 -37.35 -35.40 52.32
N ALA A 68 -36.94 -34.31 51.66
CA ALA A 68 -37.77 -33.13 51.50
C ALA A 68 -37.56 -32.47 50.14
N THR A 69 -38.61 -31.83 49.64
CA THR A 69 -38.52 -30.90 48.51
C THR A 69 -38.61 -29.49 49.07
N VAL A 70 -37.62 -28.67 48.75
CA VAL A 70 -37.51 -27.29 49.19
C VAL A 70 -37.81 -26.38 48.01
N ASN A 71 -38.70 -25.41 48.20
CA ASN A 71 -39.07 -24.41 47.21
C ASN A 71 -38.47 -23.06 47.59
N PHE A 72 -37.75 -22.46 46.65
CA PHE A 72 -37.21 -21.12 46.75
C PHE A 72 -38.18 -20.17 46.05
N LEU A 73 -38.49 -19.04 46.68
CA LEU A 73 -39.38 -18.02 46.15
C LEU A 73 -38.70 -16.65 46.16
N SER A 74 -39.02 -15.82 45.18
CA SER A 74 -38.70 -14.40 45.11
C SER A 74 -40.02 -13.64 44.97
N ASN A 75 -40.30 -12.69 45.87
CA ASN A 75 -41.55 -11.93 45.90
C ASN A 75 -42.80 -12.85 45.81
N ASP A 76 -42.79 -13.92 46.60
CA ASP A 76 -43.84 -14.94 46.67
C ASP A 76 -44.03 -15.81 45.40
N GLN A 77 -43.21 -15.63 44.35
CA GLN A 77 -43.17 -16.47 43.15
C GLN A 77 -42.08 -17.54 43.26
N SER A 78 -42.39 -18.80 42.93
CA SER A 78 -41.39 -19.88 42.91
C SER A 78 -40.33 -19.64 41.83
N ILE A 79 -39.06 -19.64 42.24
CA ILE A 79 -37.89 -19.45 41.36
C ILE A 79 -37.07 -20.73 41.18
N GLY A 80 -37.34 -21.77 41.98
CA GLY A 80 -36.69 -23.07 41.84
C GLY A 80 -37.01 -24.02 42.98
N LYS A 81 -36.84 -25.32 42.75
CA LYS A 81 -37.02 -26.37 43.76
C LYS A 81 -35.81 -27.28 43.82
N THR A 82 -35.42 -27.67 45.02
CA THR A 82 -34.31 -28.61 45.27
C THR A 82 -34.78 -29.73 46.17
N ARG A 83 -34.42 -30.98 45.83
CA ARG A 83 -34.79 -32.17 46.60
C ARG A 83 -33.59 -32.69 47.39
N VAL A 84 -33.82 -32.98 48.67
CA VAL A 84 -32.87 -33.70 49.53
C VAL A 84 -33.44 -35.06 49.90
N GLU A 85 -32.59 -36.08 49.91
CA GLU A 85 -33.01 -37.45 50.22
C GLU A 85 -32.16 -38.04 51.34
N ASN A 86 -32.81 -38.82 52.21
CA ASN A 86 -32.18 -39.65 53.24
C ASN A 86 -31.23 -38.88 54.18
N VAL A 87 -31.60 -37.65 54.56
CA VAL A 87 -30.90 -36.88 55.61
C VAL A 87 -31.09 -37.62 56.93
N LYS A 88 -30.00 -38.14 57.52
CA LYS A 88 -30.06 -38.95 58.76
C LYS A 88 -30.34 -38.08 59.98
N PHE A 89 -30.68 -38.72 61.09
CA PHE A 89 -30.80 -38.04 62.38
C PHE A 89 -29.50 -37.28 62.73
N GLU A 90 -29.65 -36.03 63.17
CA GLU A 90 -28.59 -35.06 63.44
C GLU A 90 -27.70 -34.70 62.23
N GLU A 91 -28.18 -34.94 61.00
CA GLU A 91 -27.50 -34.52 59.76
C GLU A 91 -28.10 -33.21 59.22
N ALA A 92 -27.24 -32.37 58.64
CA ALA A 92 -27.60 -31.17 57.91
C ALA A 92 -27.13 -31.27 56.45
N ARG A 93 -27.96 -30.84 55.49
CA ARG A 93 -27.60 -30.75 54.07
C ARG A 93 -27.81 -29.35 53.54
N GLN A 94 -26.74 -28.79 53.00
CA GLN A 94 -26.80 -27.55 52.23
C GLN A 94 -27.40 -27.84 50.86
N ILE A 95 -28.28 -26.94 50.43
CA ILE A 95 -28.92 -26.92 49.12
C ILE A 95 -28.81 -25.54 48.51
N TYR A 96 -28.95 -25.47 47.19
CA TYR A 96 -29.02 -24.21 46.49
C TYR A 96 -29.83 -24.32 45.20
N ILE A 97 -30.16 -23.15 44.66
CA ILE A 97 -30.54 -22.94 43.27
C ILE A 97 -29.66 -21.84 42.67
N GLU A 98 -29.56 -21.79 41.35
CA GLU A 98 -29.00 -20.65 40.63
C GLU A 98 -30.12 -19.70 40.23
N TYR A 99 -29.94 -18.41 40.44
CA TYR A 99 -30.95 -17.38 40.22
C TYR A 99 -30.31 -16.11 39.64
N SER A 100 -30.84 -15.63 38.53
CA SER A 100 -30.50 -14.31 37.98
C SER A 100 -31.33 -13.25 38.70
N ILE A 101 -30.65 -12.34 39.39
CA ILE A 101 -31.29 -11.43 40.32
C ILE A 101 -31.80 -10.17 39.60
N PRO A 102 -33.09 -9.83 39.67
CA PRO A 102 -33.59 -8.56 39.14
C PRO A 102 -33.28 -7.38 40.08
N ALA A 103 -33.23 -6.16 39.53
CA ALA A 103 -33.07 -4.94 40.31
C ALA A 103 -34.26 -4.69 41.27
N GLY A 104 -33.98 -4.01 42.38
CA GLY A 104 -34.97 -3.51 43.33
C GLY A 104 -35.11 -4.35 44.61
N ASN A 105 -36.26 -4.20 45.26
CA ASN A 105 -36.55 -4.89 46.53
C ASN A 105 -36.98 -6.33 46.28
N LEU A 106 -36.26 -7.27 46.88
CA LEU A 106 -36.50 -8.71 46.77
C LEU A 106 -36.77 -9.32 48.11
N LYS A 107 -37.98 -9.85 48.26
CA LYS A 107 -38.36 -10.72 49.38
C LYS A 107 -38.06 -12.17 49.00
N MET A 108 -36.92 -12.66 49.44
CA MET A 108 -36.49 -14.04 49.19
C MET A 108 -37.04 -14.95 50.27
N GLN A 109 -37.58 -16.10 49.85
CA GLN A 109 -38.13 -17.08 50.78
C GLN A 109 -37.69 -18.49 50.44
N VAL A 110 -37.62 -19.32 51.46
CA VAL A 110 -37.46 -20.77 51.33
C VAL A 110 -38.59 -21.42 52.13
N LYS A 111 -39.34 -22.32 51.49
CA LYS A 111 -40.45 -23.07 52.10
C LYS A 111 -40.28 -24.57 51.82
N LEU A 112 -40.68 -25.41 52.76
CA LEU A 112 -40.79 -26.85 52.51
C LEU A 112 -42.06 -27.13 51.71
N ASP A 113 -41.91 -27.73 50.54
CA ASP A 113 -43.00 -28.06 49.61
C ASP A 113 -43.58 -29.45 49.91
N SER A 114 -42.71 -30.41 50.24
CA SER A 114 -43.12 -31.74 50.71
C SER A 114 -42.04 -32.35 51.59
N VAL A 115 -42.47 -33.15 52.57
CA VAL A 115 -41.57 -33.87 53.47
C VAL A 115 -42.01 -35.32 53.61
N THR A 116 -41.06 -36.23 53.50
CA THR A 116 -41.21 -37.65 53.84
C THR A 116 -40.21 -37.99 54.93
N ALA A 117 -40.71 -38.24 56.13
CA ALA A 117 -39.90 -38.57 57.29
C ALA A 117 -40.16 -40.01 57.75
N LYS A 118 -39.18 -40.66 58.38
CA LYS A 118 -39.34 -41.95 59.05
C LYS A 118 -39.05 -41.82 60.54
N ASP A 119 -39.89 -42.41 61.37
CA ASP A 119 -39.65 -42.49 62.82
C ASP A 119 -38.54 -43.49 63.17
N ALA A 120 -38.22 -43.63 64.46
CA ALA A 120 -37.20 -44.56 64.95
C ALA A 120 -37.53 -46.05 64.65
N GLN A 121 -38.79 -46.36 64.30
CA GLN A 121 -39.27 -47.70 63.95
C GLN A 121 -39.35 -47.91 62.43
N GLY A 122 -38.93 -46.92 61.63
CA GLY A 122 -38.92 -46.98 60.17
C GLY A 122 -40.28 -46.75 59.50
N LYS A 123 -41.30 -46.33 60.25
CA LYS A 123 -42.63 -46.02 59.73
C LYS A 123 -42.64 -44.58 59.18
N ASN A 124 -43.34 -44.40 58.06
CA ASN A 124 -43.51 -43.08 57.46
C ASN A 124 -44.35 -42.18 58.37
N VAL A 125 -43.84 -40.97 58.62
CA VAL A 125 -44.51 -39.87 59.31
C VAL A 125 -44.96 -38.87 58.26
N VAL A 126 -46.25 -38.57 58.25
CA VAL A 126 -46.84 -37.52 57.40
C VAL A 126 -46.84 -36.24 58.22
N ILE A 127 -46.24 -35.18 57.69
CA ILE A 127 -46.28 -33.83 58.26
C ILE A 127 -47.41 -33.08 57.54
N SER A 128 -48.26 -32.39 58.30
CA SER A 128 -49.39 -31.65 57.71
C SER A 128 -48.92 -30.40 56.95
N GLU A 129 -49.71 -29.95 55.97
CA GLU A 129 -49.40 -28.74 55.18
C GLU A 129 -49.29 -27.48 56.06
N ASP A 130 -50.14 -27.36 57.09
CA ASP A 130 -50.11 -26.25 58.05
C ASP A 130 -48.80 -26.24 58.87
N GLU A 131 -48.27 -27.43 59.22
CA GLU A 131 -46.98 -27.56 59.88
C GLU A 131 -45.82 -27.26 58.92
N LEU A 132 -45.92 -27.66 57.64
CA LEU A 132 -44.90 -27.36 56.62
C LEU A 132 -44.80 -25.86 56.33
N ALA A 133 -45.92 -25.14 56.33
CA ALA A 133 -45.96 -23.69 56.13
C ALA A 133 -45.26 -22.90 57.24
N ALA A 134 -45.15 -23.48 58.45
CA ALA A 134 -44.39 -22.91 59.55
C ALA A 134 -42.86 -23.08 59.40
N PHE A 135 -42.41 -23.95 58.49
CA PHE A 135 -40.99 -24.23 58.24
C PHE A 135 -40.49 -23.52 56.99
N GLY A 136 -39.89 -22.35 57.20
CA GLY A 136 -39.27 -21.58 56.14
C GLY A 136 -38.42 -20.43 56.66
N ALA A 137 -37.66 -19.83 55.76
CA ALA A 137 -36.90 -18.61 56.01
C ALA A 137 -37.38 -17.52 55.04
N THR A 138 -37.39 -16.28 55.48
CA THR A 138 -37.64 -15.10 54.63
C THR A 138 -36.56 -14.07 54.93
N GLN A 139 -35.99 -13.49 53.88
CA GLN A 139 -34.96 -12.47 53.96
C GLN A 139 -35.19 -11.45 52.85
N ASP A 140 -35.21 -10.17 53.20
CA ASP A 140 -35.33 -9.08 52.25
C ASP A 140 -33.95 -8.60 51.81
N PHE A 141 -33.81 -8.28 50.52
CA PHE A 141 -32.62 -7.76 49.87
C PHE A 141 -32.99 -6.54 49.03
N PHE A 142 -32.07 -5.58 48.94
CA PHE A 142 -32.10 -4.52 47.93
C PHE A 142 -30.96 -4.79 46.95
N VAL A 143 -31.27 -4.77 45.66
CA VAL A 143 -30.34 -5.07 44.58
C VAL A 143 -30.29 -3.86 43.67
N ASP A 144 -29.10 -3.26 43.60
CA ASP A 144 -28.85 -2.09 42.77
C ASP A 144 -28.51 -2.49 41.33
N ILE A 145 -28.52 -1.52 40.42
CA ILE A 145 -27.84 -1.63 39.14
C ILE A 145 -26.38 -1.20 39.37
N ASP A 146 -25.47 -1.70 38.53
CA ASP A 146 -24.03 -1.40 38.54
C ASP A 146 -23.65 -1.29 37.05
N THR A 147 -23.88 -0.09 36.52
CA THR A 147 -23.89 0.20 35.08
C THR A 147 -22.50 0.03 34.47
N ASP A 148 -21.47 0.51 35.15
CA ASP A 148 -20.06 0.45 34.74
C ASP A 148 -19.28 -0.80 35.24
N LYS A 149 -19.85 -1.55 36.19
CA LYS A 149 -19.28 -2.77 36.80
C LYS A 149 -18.09 -2.49 37.72
N ASP A 150 -18.05 -1.36 38.40
CA ASP A 150 -16.98 -1.01 39.32
C ASP A 150 -17.19 -1.59 40.75
N MET A 151 -18.32 -2.24 40.99
CA MET A 151 -18.80 -2.81 42.27
C MET A 151 -19.35 -1.78 43.28
N ILE A 152 -19.63 -0.57 42.84
CA ILE A 152 -20.54 0.39 43.44
C ILE A 152 -21.87 0.25 42.67
N GLY A 153 -22.98 0.67 43.25
CA GLY A 153 -24.26 0.57 42.57
C GLY A 153 -24.76 1.97 42.27
N ASP A 154 -25.49 2.13 41.17
CA ASP A 154 -25.86 3.43 40.60
C ASP A 154 -26.49 4.39 41.65
N THR A 155 -27.22 3.85 42.64
CA THR A 155 -27.80 4.69 43.70
C THR A 155 -26.75 5.39 44.60
N LYS A 156 -25.49 4.96 44.56
CA LYS A 156 -24.38 5.43 45.39
C LYS A 156 -23.13 5.79 44.59
N ASP A 157 -23.07 5.41 43.33
CA ASP A 157 -22.00 5.84 42.46
C ASP A 157 -22.12 7.34 42.24
N PRO A 158 -21.02 8.11 42.27
CA PRO A 158 -21.03 9.48 41.77
C PRO A 158 -20.86 9.59 40.25
N ASP A 159 -20.52 8.51 39.55
CA ASP A 159 -20.23 8.45 38.11
C ASP A 159 -20.69 7.08 37.58
N ASP A 160 -22.00 6.95 37.33
CA ASP A 160 -22.70 5.68 37.08
C ASP A 160 -22.15 4.91 35.85
N ASP A 161 -21.58 5.61 34.87
CA ASP A 161 -21.03 5.00 33.67
C ASP A 161 -19.49 5.04 33.59
N ASN A 162 -18.81 5.74 34.51
CA ASN A 162 -17.36 5.88 34.58
C ASN A 162 -16.74 6.44 33.29
N ASP A 163 -17.33 7.46 32.70
CA ASP A 163 -16.77 8.22 31.57
C ASP A 163 -15.85 9.37 32.03
N GLY A 164 -15.92 9.74 33.31
CA GLY A 164 -15.14 10.81 33.94
C GLY A 164 -15.92 12.11 34.18
N LEU A 165 -17.22 12.13 33.94
CA LEU A 165 -18.17 13.12 34.44
C LEU A 165 -18.98 12.52 35.59
N SER A 166 -19.23 13.31 36.63
CA SER A 166 -20.17 12.86 37.67
C SER A 166 -21.64 13.01 37.23
N ASP A 167 -22.56 12.23 37.79
CA ASP A 167 -23.99 12.31 37.43
C ASP A 167 -24.56 13.73 37.64
N ASP A 168 -24.05 14.44 38.66
CA ASP A 168 -24.41 15.83 38.95
C ASP A 168 -23.91 16.79 37.85
N GLU A 169 -22.73 16.51 37.29
CA GLU A 169 -22.13 17.27 36.18
C GLU A 169 -22.83 17.01 34.85
N GLU A 170 -23.19 15.77 34.59
CA GLU A 170 -23.90 15.34 33.39
C GLU A 170 -25.30 15.91 33.34
N LYS A 171 -26.02 15.85 34.47
CA LYS A 171 -27.33 16.47 34.60
C LYS A 171 -27.33 17.97 34.31
N VAL A 172 -26.24 18.67 34.61
CA VAL A 172 -26.09 20.10 34.30
C VAL A 172 -25.84 20.31 32.80
N ARG A 173 -25.13 19.38 32.15
CA ARG A 173 -24.76 19.45 30.73
C ARG A 173 -25.81 18.87 29.80
N GLY A 174 -26.73 18.06 30.32
CA GLY A 174 -27.80 17.41 29.55
C GLY A 174 -27.41 16.05 28.96
N THR A 175 -26.29 15.47 29.42
CA THR A 175 -25.85 14.12 29.07
C THR A 175 -26.55 13.05 29.92
N ASP A 176 -26.42 11.78 29.53
CA ASP A 176 -27.07 10.63 30.15
C ASP A 176 -26.11 9.87 31.08
N PRO A 177 -26.29 9.94 32.42
CA PRO A 177 -25.37 9.34 33.40
C PRO A 177 -25.13 7.84 33.30
N LEU A 178 -25.97 7.15 32.53
CA LEU A 178 -25.86 5.71 32.34
C LEU A 178 -25.17 5.35 31.02
N LYS A 179 -24.71 6.35 30.26
CA LYS A 179 -24.10 6.17 28.95
C LYS A 179 -22.91 7.09 28.77
N LYS A 180 -21.73 6.46 28.76
CA LYS A 180 -20.46 7.15 28.51
C LYS A 180 -20.44 8.02 27.26
N ASP A 181 -21.28 7.72 26.29
CA ASP A 181 -21.41 8.40 25.00
C ASP A 181 -22.91 8.62 24.77
N THR A 182 -23.35 9.85 25.05
CA THR A 182 -24.77 10.23 25.12
C THR A 182 -25.44 10.18 23.75
N ASP A 183 -24.76 10.65 22.71
CA ASP A 183 -25.29 10.72 21.34
C ASP A 183 -24.87 9.55 20.44
N ALA A 184 -24.01 8.67 20.95
CA ALA A 184 -23.54 7.45 20.34
C ALA A 184 -22.69 7.66 19.07
N ASP A 185 -21.89 8.72 19.01
CA ASP A 185 -21.01 9.02 17.88
C ASP A 185 -19.64 8.33 17.95
N GLY A 186 -19.26 7.82 19.13
CA GLY A 186 -18.00 7.13 19.38
C GLY A 186 -16.97 7.90 20.22
N ILE A 187 -17.26 9.13 20.66
CA ILE A 187 -16.49 9.87 21.67
C ILE A 187 -17.30 9.87 22.97
N ASN A 188 -16.63 9.77 24.12
CA ASN A 188 -17.34 9.90 25.40
C ASN A 188 -17.56 11.36 25.78
N ASP A 189 -18.60 11.61 26.56
CA ASP A 189 -19.06 12.96 26.89
C ASP A 189 -17.94 13.77 27.57
N ALA A 190 -17.19 13.14 28.48
CA ALA A 190 -16.04 13.77 29.14
C ALA A 190 -14.94 14.23 28.17
N ASP A 191 -14.64 13.45 27.13
CA ASP A 191 -13.61 13.73 26.13
C ASP A 191 -14.06 14.78 25.10
N GLU A 192 -15.33 14.79 24.74
CA GLU A 192 -15.94 15.84 23.92
C GLU A 192 -15.82 17.21 24.58
N ILE A 193 -16.16 17.30 25.87
CA ILE A 193 -16.02 18.55 26.64
C ILE A 193 -14.56 19.03 26.67
N LYS A 194 -13.59 18.12 26.78
CA LYS A 194 -12.16 18.49 26.75
C LYS A 194 -11.73 19.03 25.38
N LYS A 195 -12.35 18.53 24.31
CA LYS A 195 -12.13 18.98 22.92
C LYS A 195 -12.95 20.22 22.55
N GLY A 196 -13.93 20.60 23.37
CA GLY A 196 -14.81 21.75 23.10
C GLY A 196 -16.02 21.41 22.22
N LEU A 197 -16.37 20.13 22.16
CA LEU A 197 -17.50 19.58 21.41
C LEU A 197 -18.79 19.58 22.24
N ASP A 198 -19.93 19.35 21.60
CA ASP A 198 -21.25 19.23 22.23
C ASP A 198 -21.63 17.75 22.44
N PRO A 199 -21.52 17.21 23.68
CA PRO A 199 -21.74 15.79 23.96
C PRO A 199 -23.18 15.31 23.84
N THR A 200 -24.06 16.14 23.29
CA THR A 200 -25.44 15.80 23.00
C THR A 200 -25.73 15.75 21.51
N LYS A 201 -24.72 16.00 20.68
CA LYS A 201 -24.80 16.01 19.23
C LYS A 201 -23.59 15.34 18.60
N ALA A 202 -23.86 14.25 17.91
CA ALA A 202 -22.88 13.52 17.09
C ALA A 202 -22.19 14.36 15.99
N ASP A 203 -22.67 15.57 15.75
CA ASP A 203 -22.19 16.58 14.81
C ASP A 203 -22.39 17.95 15.52
N THR A 204 -21.31 18.45 16.11
CA THR A 204 -21.31 19.60 17.03
C THR A 204 -21.78 20.88 16.35
N ASP A 205 -21.31 21.14 15.12
CA ASP A 205 -21.56 22.40 14.40
C ASP A 205 -22.63 22.30 13.30
N ALA A 206 -23.14 21.10 13.06
CA ALA A 206 -24.23 20.78 12.14
C ALA A 206 -23.91 21.09 10.67
N ASP A 207 -22.72 20.69 10.22
CA ASP A 207 -22.33 20.72 8.81
C ASP A 207 -22.60 19.40 8.06
N GLY A 208 -22.87 18.31 8.79
CA GLY A 208 -23.16 16.98 8.27
C GLY A 208 -22.03 15.95 8.45
N SER A 209 -20.88 16.34 9.00
CA SER A 209 -19.77 15.48 9.38
C SER A 209 -19.82 15.22 10.89
N ASN A 210 -19.73 13.95 11.29
CA ASN A 210 -19.71 13.63 12.71
C ASN A 210 -18.35 13.97 13.33
N ASP A 211 -18.34 14.41 14.58
CA ASP A 211 -17.15 14.86 15.32
C ASP A 211 -15.92 13.92 15.29
N PRO A 212 -16.04 12.58 15.29
CA PRO A 212 -14.88 11.70 15.21
C PRO A 212 -14.22 11.66 13.82
N LEU A 213 -14.93 12.09 12.78
CA LEU A 213 -14.50 12.11 11.40
C LEU A 213 -14.20 13.53 10.89
N ASP A 214 -14.76 14.53 11.56
CA ASP A 214 -14.60 15.93 11.24
C ASP A 214 -13.25 16.46 11.77
N ILE A 215 -12.45 17.05 10.88
CA ILE A 215 -11.16 17.65 11.22
C ILE A 215 -11.35 19.03 11.88
N PHE A 216 -12.45 19.72 11.58
CA PHE A 216 -12.83 21.01 12.14
C PHE A 216 -14.22 20.98 12.80
N PRO A 217 -14.42 20.16 13.84
CA PRO A 217 -15.73 19.84 14.45
C PRO A 217 -16.43 21.00 15.18
N THR A 218 -15.94 22.23 15.02
CA THR A 218 -16.55 23.45 15.59
C THR A 218 -16.68 24.56 14.55
N ASN A 219 -16.31 24.29 13.30
CA ASN A 219 -16.37 25.22 12.19
C ASN A 219 -17.24 24.64 11.06
N ARG A 220 -18.52 25.01 11.09
CA ARG A 220 -19.53 24.54 10.15
C ARG A 220 -19.22 24.72 8.65
N ASP A 221 -18.28 25.59 8.31
CA ASP A 221 -17.89 25.84 6.94
C ASP A 221 -16.71 24.95 6.49
N GLU A 222 -16.15 24.08 7.35
CA GLU A 222 -14.99 23.21 7.07
C GLU A 222 -15.14 21.85 7.74
N TRP A 223 -14.85 20.75 7.03
CA TRP A 223 -14.88 19.39 7.61
C TRP A 223 -13.66 18.52 7.26
N ALA A 224 -12.88 18.92 6.26
CA ALA A 224 -11.76 18.18 5.71
C ALA A 224 -10.55 19.11 5.48
N ASP A 225 -9.36 18.51 5.53
CA ASP A 225 -8.02 19.11 5.41
C ASP A 225 -7.14 18.05 4.75
N PHE A 226 -7.16 18.00 3.43
CA PHE A 226 -6.60 16.89 2.66
C PHE A 226 -5.08 16.82 2.79
N ASP A 227 -4.39 17.96 2.71
CA ASP A 227 -2.95 18.09 2.81
C ASP A 227 -2.41 18.24 4.26
N LYS A 228 -3.31 18.50 5.23
CA LYS A 228 -3.03 18.65 6.67
C LYS A 228 -2.26 19.92 6.99
N ASP A 229 -2.47 20.98 6.24
CA ASP A 229 -1.83 22.27 6.46
C ASP A 229 -2.55 23.14 7.51
N THR A 230 -3.71 22.68 8.01
CA THR A 230 -4.63 23.31 8.99
C THR A 230 -5.62 24.32 8.43
N ILE A 231 -5.62 24.54 7.12
CA ILE A 231 -6.68 25.22 6.38
C ILE A 231 -7.64 24.12 5.90
N GLY A 232 -8.95 24.38 5.97
CA GLY A 232 -9.93 23.39 5.49
C GLY A 232 -10.14 23.51 3.99
N ASP A 233 -10.47 22.40 3.34
CA ASP A 233 -10.60 22.27 1.88
C ASP A 233 -11.59 23.30 1.27
N ASN A 234 -12.56 23.83 2.02
CA ASN A 234 -13.47 24.85 1.46
C ASN A 234 -12.84 26.26 1.42
N ALA A 235 -11.80 26.50 2.20
CA ALA A 235 -11.06 27.76 2.26
C ALA A 235 -9.66 27.69 1.66
N ASP A 236 -9.08 26.49 1.54
CA ASP A 236 -7.81 26.27 0.88
C ASP A 236 -7.96 26.52 -0.64
N PRO A 237 -7.04 27.25 -1.28
CA PRO A 237 -6.98 27.35 -2.74
C PRO A 237 -6.18 26.23 -3.45
N ASP A 238 -5.54 25.31 -2.73
CA ASP A 238 -4.66 24.24 -3.22
C ASP A 238 -4.74 23.02 -2.28
N ASP A 239 -5.86 22.28 -2.34
CA ASP A 239 -6.27 21.25 -1.36
C ASP A 239 -5.25 20.11 -1.18
N ASP A 240 -4.45 19.78 -2.19
CA ASP A 240 -3.42 18.75 -2.14
C ASP A 240 -1.98 19.28 -2.15
N ASN A 241 -1.83 20.61 -2.22
CA ASN A 241 -0.57 21.33 -2.13
C ASN A 241 0.47 20.89 -3.18
N ASP A 242 0.00 20.51 -4.36
CA ASP A 242 0.82 20.07 -5.49
C ASP A 242 1.35 21.23 -6.35
N THR A 243 1.00 22.46 -5.96
CA THR A 243 1.29 23.76 -6.61
C THR A 243 0.34 24.17 -7.73
N LEU A 244 -0.73 23.41 -7.97
CA LEU A 244 -1.78 23.67 -8.94
C LEU A 244 -3.11 23.94 -8.22
N ALA A 245 -3.45 25.20 -8.04
CA ALA A 245 -4.70 25.58 -7.37
C ALA A 245 -5.97 24.89 -7.92
N ASP A 246 -6.94 24.56 -7.07
CA ASP A 246 -8.14 23.74 -7.41
C ASP A 246 -8.97 24.32 -8.55
N ASN A 247 -9.04 25.65 -8.65
CA ASN A 247 -9.74 26.30 -9.76
C ASN A 247 -9.10 26.02 -11.12
N LYS A 248 -7.78 25.80 -11.13
CA LYS A 248 -7.00 25.47 -12.31
C LYS A 248 -7.11 23.99 -12.59
N GLU A 249 -7.11 23.16 -11.56
CA GLU A 249 -7.35 21.72 -11.68
C GLU A 249 -8.71 21.40 -12.26
N GLN A 250 -9.77 22.00 -11.73
CA GLN A 250 -11.12 21.89 -12.29
C GLN A 250 -11.17 22.27 -13.78
N SER A 251 -10.34 23.24 -14.20
CA SER A 251 -10.24 23.64 -15.61
C SER A 251 -9.49 22.64 -16.49
N LEU A 252 -8.56 21.88 -15.91
CA LEU A 252 -7.75 20.86 -16.58
C LEU A 252 -8.39 19.48 -16.51
N GLY A 253 -9.28 19.25 -15.54
CA GLY A 253 -9.92 17.96 -15.25
C GLY A 253 -9.11 17.07 -14.31
N THR A 254 -8.11 17.62 -13.61
CA THR A 254 -7.38 16.95 -12.54
C THR A 254 -8.18 16.92 -11.24
N ASP A 255 -7.75 16.12 -10.26
CA ASP A 255 -8.44 15.91 -8.98
C ASP A 255 -7.75 16.72 -7.86
N PRO A 256 -8.39 17.77 -7.31
CA PRO A 256 -7.80 18.62 -6.27
C PRO A 256 -7.40 17.95 -4.97
N HIS A 257 -7.86 16.73 -4.76
CA HIS A 257 -7.47 15.93 -3.59
C HIS A 257 -6.47 14.85 -4.01
N LYS A 258 -5.62 15.10 -5.01
CA LYS A 258 -4.69 14.11 -5.52
C LYS A 258 -3.53 14.75 -6.28
N VAL A 259 -2.43 14.93 -5.53
CA VAL A 259 -1.15 15.50 -5.98
C VAL A 259 -0.66 15.07 -7.37
N ASP A 260 -1.01 13.86 -7.81
CA ASP A 260 -0.59 13.27 -9.08
C ASP A 260 -1.82 12.52 -9.63
N THR A 261 -2.58 13.14 -10.54
CA THR A 261 -3.90 12.65 -10.99
C THR A 261 -3.79 11.36 -11.80
N ASP A 262 -2.80 11.22 -12.67
CA ASP A 262 -2.68 10.05 -13.53
C ASP A 262 -1.84 8.90 -12.94
N ALA A 263 -1.13 9.16 -11.83
CA ALA A 263 -0.27 8.25 -11.08
C ALA A 263 1.03 7.85 -11.82
N ASP A 264 1.70 8.77 -12.51
CA ASP A 264 3.02 8.58 -13.12
C ASP A 264 4.20 9.03 -12.23
N THR A 265 3.91 9.57 -11.03
CA THR A 265 4.82 10.12 -10.01
C THR A 265 5.34 11.54 -10.23
N LEU A 266 4.83 12.26 -11.23
CA LEU A 266 4.94 13.70 -11.38
C LEU A 266 3.68 14.35 -10.81
N SER A 267 3.79 15.52 -10.18
CA SER A 267 2.60 16.22 -9.69
C SER A 267 1.92 17.00 -10.79
N ASP A 268 0.60 17.19 -10.71
CA ASP A 268 -0.15 17.89 -11.75
C ASP A 268 0.39 19.32 -11.95
N GLY A 269 0.78 19.98 -10.85
CA GLY A 269 1.47 21.27 -10.87
C GLY A 269 2.83 21.26 -11.57
N ASP A 270 3.66 20.23 -11.35
CA ASP A 270 4.95 20.10 -12.04
C ASP A 270 4.74 19.74 -13.51
N GLU A 271 3.72 18.97 -13.84
CA GLU A 271 3.37 18.62 -15.21
C GLU A 271 2.96 19.84 -16.04
N VAL A 272 1.99 20.61 -15.52
CA VAL A 272 1.54 21.86 -16.16
C VAL A 272 2.71 22.83 -16.36
N LYS A 273 3.66 22.85 -15.43
CA LYS A 273 4.87 23.69 -15.51
C LYS A 273 5.89 23.17 -16.52
N ASN A 274 6.02 21.86 -16.66
CA ASN A 274 6.90 21.22 -17.64
C ASN A 274 6.25 21.11 -19.04
N GLY A 275 4.95 21.36 -19.14
CA GLY A 275 4.19 21.31 -20.39
C GLY A 275 3.62 19.93 -20.71
N THR A 276 3.69 18.99 -19.76
CA THR A 276 3.08 17.66 -19.86
C THR A 276 1.61 17.68 -19.53
N ASN A 277 0.93 16.55 -19.79
CA ASN A 277 -0.49 16.41 -19.63
C ASN A 277 -0.85 15.62 -18.36
N PRO A 278 -1.37 16.26 -17.31
CA PRO A 278 -1.61 15.64 -16.00
C PRO A 278 -2.73 14.59 -15.93
N LEU A 279 -3.25 14.21 -17.08
CA LEU A 279 -4.25 13.16 -17.23
C LEU A 279 -3.69 11.94 -17.97
N LYS A 280 -2.40 11.94 -18.29
CA LYS A 280 -1.74 10.92 -19.09
C LYS A 280 -0.29 10.75 -18.65
N LYS A 281 -0.02 9.57 -18.09
CA LYS A 281 1.33 9.15 -17.73
C LYS A 281 2.37 9.29 -18.83
N ASP A 282 1.92 9.18 -20.06
CA ASP A 282 2.72 9.20 -21.29
C ASP A 282 2.02 10.19 -22.23
N SER A 283 2.56 11.40 -22.28
CA SER A 283 1.93 12.54 -22.92
C SER A 283 1.95 12.44 -24.45
N ASP A 284 3.05 11.96 -25.03
CA ASP A 284 3.23 11.82 -26.48
C ASP A 284 2.80 10.45 -27.05
N GLY A 285 2.68 9.44 -26.20
CA GLY A 285 2.15 8.12 -26.53
C GLY A 285 3.19 7.12 -27.07
N ASP A 286 4.48 7.32 -26.86
CA ASP A 286 5.53 6.38 -27.29
C ASP A 286 5.65 5.15 -26.36
N GLY A 287 5.13 5.26 -25.14
CA GLY A 287 5.12 4.24 -24.11
C GLY A 287 6.25 4.32 -23.09
N VAL A 288 6.89 5.49 -22.93
CA VAL A 288 7.67 5.91 -21.77
C VAL A 288 6.83 6.91 -20.96
N ASP A 289 6.85 6.81 -19.63
CA ASP A 289 6.11 7.75 -18.77
C ASP A 289 6.87 9.09 -18.66
N ASP A 290 6.17 10.22 -18.57
CA ASP A 290 6.73 11.58 -18.61
C ASP A 290 7.80 11.80 -17.54
N ASN A 291 7.56 11.35 -16.30
CA ASN A 291 8.57 11.45 -15.24
C ASN A 291 9.86 10.66 -15.57
N LEU A 292 9.73 9.52 -16.26
CA LEU A 292 10.88 8.69 -16.65
C LEU A 292 11.69 9.38 -17.75
N GLU A 293 11.01 10.02 -18.69
CA GLU A 293 11.63 10.81 -19.76
C GLU A 293 12.41 12.00 -19.21
N ILE A 294 11.82 12.76 -18.28
CA ILE A 294 12.51 13.86 -17.59
C ILE A 294 13.79 13.35 -16.89
N ALA A 295 13.74 12.17 -16.26
CA ALA A 295 14.90 11.56 -15.62
C ALA A 295 15.96 11.09 -16.64
N MET A 296 15.54 10.66 -17.83
CA MET A 296 16.39 10.27 -18.96
C MET A 296 16.89 11.47 -19.77
N LYS A 297 16.32 12.66 -19.55
CA LYS A 297 16.55 13.92 -20.29
C LYS A 297 16.08 13.86 -21.74
N THR A 298 15.09 13.03 -22.02
CA THR A 298 14.33 13.08 -23.26
C THR A 298 13.24 14.15 -23.17
N ASP A 299 12.55 14.41 -24.29
CA ASP A 299 11.46 15.39 -24.38
C ASP A 299 10.11 14.67 -24.32
N PRO A 300 9.35 14.74 -23.21
CA PRO A 300 8.09 13.99 -23.04
C PRO A 300 6.96 14.32 -24.02
N MET A 301 7.17 15.36 -24.83
CA MET A 301 6.24 15.77 -25.88
C MET A 301 6.62 15.22 -27.26
N LYS A 302 7.70 14.43 -27.35
CA LYS A 302 8.24 13.89 -28.59
C LYS A 302 8.59 12.42 -28.44
N SER A 303 7.77 11.61 -29.10
CA SER A 303 7.96 10.16 -29.16
C SER A 303 9.33 9.71 -29.69
N ASP A 304 10.02 10.58 -30.42
CA ASP A 304 11.38 10.39 -30.94
C ASP A 304 12.12 11.72 -30.68
N THR A 305 12.89 11.76 -29.60
CA THR A 305 13.47 12.99 -29.04
C THR A 305 14.52 13.60 -29.96
N ASP A 306 15.36 12.79 -30.59
CA ASP A 306 16.45 13.23 -31.46
C ASP A 306 16.16 13.14 -32.97
N SER A 307 14.99 12.61 -33.32
CA SER A 307 14.42 12.55 -34.66
C SER A 307 15.22 11.67 -35.64
N ASP A 308 15.75 10.55 -35.15
CA ASP A 308 16.57 9.61 -35.91
C ASP A 308 15.76 8.47 -36.56
N GLY A 309 14.50 8.32 -36.18
CA GLY A 309 13.57 7.31 -36.68
C GLY A 309 13.26 6.17 -35.71
N LEU A 310 13.84 6.14 -34.50
CA LEU A 310 13.44 5.28 -33.39
C LEU A 310 12.71 6.10 -32.33
N SER A 311 11.68 5.51 -31.72
CA SER A 311 11.09 6.11 -30.52
C SER A 311 12.01 5.97 -29.30
N ASP A 312 11.90 6.85 -28.31
CA ASP A 312 12.74 6.81 -27.10
C ASP A 312 12.63 5.44 -26.38
N LYS A 313 11.43 4.85 -26.39
CA LYS A 313 11.20 3.46 -25.97
C LYS A 313 11.92 2.43 -26.84
N GLU A 314 11.88 2.56 -28.15
CA GLU A 314 12.54 1.63 -29.09
C GLU A 314 14.05 1.67 -28.91
N GLU A 315 14.62 2.85 -28.73
CA GLU A 315 16.03 3.03 -28.45
C GLU A 315 16.47 2.38 -27.14
N LYS A 316 15.65 2.48 -26.09
CA LYS A 316 15.88 1.73 -24.85
C LYS A 316 15.91 0.21 -25.06
N ILE A 317 15.15 -0.31 -26.04
CA ILE A 317 15.19 -1.73 -26.43
C ILE A 317 16.46 -2.05 -27.21
N GLN A 318 16.88 -1.16 -28.12
CA GLN A 318 18.11 -1.30 -28.91
C GLN A 318 19.39 -1.02 -28.09
N ASN A 319 19.26 -0.36 -26.94
CA ASN A 319 20.34 0.17 -26.10
C ASN A 319 21.14 1.31 -26.77
N THR A 320 20.49 2.05 -27.66
CA THR A 320 20.99 3.31 -28.23
C THR A 320 20.72 4.48 -27.28
N ASN A 321 21.12 5.68 -27.65
CA ASN A 321 21.02 6.86 -26.80
C ASN A 321 19.95 7.85 -27.29
N PRO A 322 18.81 8.01 -26.59
CA PRO A 322 17.65 8.79 -27.06
C PRO A 322 17.78 10.30 -27.25
N ILE A 323 19.00 10.81 -27.16
CA ILE A 323 19.31 12.22 -27.37
C ILE A 323 20.47 12.39 -28.36
N VAL A 324 20.87 11.31 -29.03
CA VAL A 324 21.98 11.26 -29.98
C VAL A 324 21.56 10.36 -31.14
N SER A 325 21.22 11.01 -32.26
CA SER A 325 20.68 10.37 -33.47
C SER A 325 21.60 9.36 -34.18
N ASP A 326 22.82 9.16 -33.69
CA ASP A 326 23.87 8.33 -34.28
C ASP A 326 24.80 7.91 -33.12
N THR A 327 24.44 6.80 -32.47
CA THR A 327 25.02 6.38 -31.19
C THR A 327 26.49 5.98 -31.32
N ASP A 328 26.88 5.36 -32.42
CA ASP A 328 28.24 4.88 -32.66
C ASP A 328 29.12 5.83 -33.49
N SER A 329 28.51 6.87 -34.07
CA SER A 329 29.14 7.94 -34.82
C SER A 329 29.79 7.49 -36.14
N ASP A 330 29.22 6.51 -36.85
CA ASP A 330 29.70 6.06 -38.15
C ASP A 330 29.18 6.91 -39.34
N GLY A 331 28.06 7.61 -39.12
CA GLY A 331 27.36 8.47 -40.07
C GLY A 331 26.00 7.95 -40.55
N LEU A 332 25.51 6.82 -40.06
CA LEU A 332 24.12 6.39 -40.14
C LEU A 332 23.36 6.80 -38.87
N PHE A 333 22.03 6.93 -38.99
CA PHE A 333 21.18 7.12 -37.82
C PHE A 333 20.76 5.77 -37.25
N ASP A 334 20.56 5.66 -35.94
CA ASP A 334 20.28 4.38 -35.29
C ASP A 334 18.99 3.75 -35.88
N GLY A 335 17.98 4.58 -36.15
CA GLY A 335 16.77 4.15 -36.86
C GLY A 335 17.00 3.63 -38.29
N GLN A 336 17.95 4.21 -39.02
CA GLN A 336 18.32 3.73 -40.35
C GLN A 336 19.04 2.38 -40.28
N GLU A 337 19.90 2.19 -39.29
CA GLU A 337 20.62 0.95 -39.06
C GLU A 337 19.70 -0.20 -38.70
N VAL A 338 18.76 0.03 -37.77
CA VAL A 338 17.72 -0.95 -37.42
C VAL A 338 16.89 -1.33 -38.65
N GLN A 339 16.55 -0.36 -39.51
CA GLN A 339 15.86 -0.63 -40.77
C GLN A 339 16.69 -1.46 -41.75
N ASN A 340 17.99 -1.20 -41.83
CA ASN A 340 18.96 -1.90 -42.67
C ASN A 340 19.42 -3.24 -42.07
N LYS A 341 18.97 -3.58 -40.85
CA LYS A 341 19.36 -4.77 -40.08
C LYS A 341 20.85 -4.78 -39.70
N SER A 342 21.48 -3.61 -39.67
CA SER A 342 22.76 -3.42 -39.00
C SER A 342 22.54 -3.14 -37.51
N ASN A 343 23.62 -3.01 -36.76
CA ASN A 343 23.64 -2.86 -35.31
C ASN A 343 24.09 -1.43 -34.93
N PRO A 344 23.20 -0.58 -34.38
CA PRO A 344 23.45 0.84 -34.12
C PRO A 344 24.47 1.17 -33.01
N LEU A 345 25.17 0.14 -32.54
CA LEU A 345 26.20 0.25 -31.51
C LEU A 345 27.59 -0.07 -32.08
N LYS A 346 27.69 -0.27 -33.40
CA LYS A 346 28.89 -0.72 -34.09
C LYS A 346 28.99 -0.09 -35.47
N ILE A 347 30.04 0.71 -35.63
CA ILE A 347 30.43 1.31 -36.92
C ILE A 347 30.65 0.32 -38.10
N ASP A 348 30.73 -0.97 -37.79
CA ASP A 348 30.94 -2.10 -38.69
C ASP A 348 30.30 -3.31 -38.00
N SER A 349 29.10 -3.67 -38.45
CA SER A 349 28.19 -4.57 -37.77
C SER A 349 28.62 -6.04 -37.84
N ASP A 350 29.13 -6.46 -38.99
CA ASP A 350 29.53 -7.84 -39.26
C ASP A 350 31.06 -8.08 -39.20
N GLU A 351 31.82 -7.00 -39.01
CA GLU A 351 33.27 -6.99 -38.78
C GLU A 351 34.08 -7.46 -40.00
N ASP A 352 33.60 -7.18 -41.23
CA ASP A 352 34.29 -7.51 -42.48
C ASP A 352 35.34 -6.44 -42.91
N GLY A 353 35.27 -5.25 -42.31
CA GLY A 353 36.17 -4.13 -42.54
C GLY A 353 35.61 -3.01 -43.43
N VAL A 354 34.39 -3.13 -43.93
CA VAL A 354 33.59 -2.06 -44.53
C VAL A 354 32.68 -1.46 -43.46
N LEU A 355 32.51 -0.12 -43.44
CA LEU A 355 31.61 0.52 -42.47
C LEU A 355 30.17 0.37 -42.95
N ASP A 356 29.22 0.27 -42.03
CA ASP A 356 27.81 0.01 -42.36
C ASP A 356 27.23 1.02 -43.35
N LYS A 357 27.61 2.30 -43.25
CA LYS A 357 27.20 3.34 -44.23
C LYS A 357 27.65 3.10 -45.68
N ASP A 358 28.72 2.35 -45.88
CA ASP A 358 29.37 2.09 -47.15
C ASP A 358 29.15 0.62 -47.60
N ASP A 359 28.41 -0.16 -46.80
CA ASP A 359 28.15 -1.59 -47.00
C ASP A 359 26.71 -1.84 -47.48
N ALA A 360 26.56 -2.50 -48.63
CA ALA A 360 25.24 -2.88 -49.15
C ALA A 360 24.57 -4.02 -48.35
N PHE A 361 25.36 -4.84 -47.65
CA PHE A 361 24.93 -5.98 -46.84
C PHE A 361 25.59 -5.97 -45.46
N PRO A 362 25.28 -4.98 -44.59
CA PRO A 362 25.96 -4.74 -43.29
C PRO A 362 25.74 -5.82 -42.21
N SER A 363 25.28 -7.01 -42.59
CA SER A 363 25.06 -8.16 -41.70
C SER A 363 25.60 -9.48 -42.28
N ASP A 364 26.20 -9.47 -43.47
CA ASP A 364 26.82 -10.63 -44.11
C ASP A 364 28.30 -10.36 -44.40
N PRO A 365 29.24 -10.86 -43.58
CA PRO A 365 30.66 -10.48 -43.62
C PRO A 365 31.44 -11.07 -44.81
N LYS A 366 30.72 -11.46 -45.86
CA LYS A 366 31.22 -11.99 -47.12
C LYS A 366 30.77 -11.17 -48.31
N GLU A 367 29.86 -10.23 -48.12
CA GLU A 367 29.19 -9.47 -49.16
C GLU A 367 29.17 -8.01 -48.72
N SER A 368 29.63 -7.09 -49.56
CA SER A 368 29.54 -5.66 -49.25
C SER A 368 29.22 -4.77 -50.44
N VAL A 369 29.11 -5.36 -51.63
CA VAL A 369 28.89 -4.66 -52.89
C VAL A 369 27.63 -5.22 -53.55
N ASP A 370 26.79 -4.29 -54.01
CA ASP A 370 25.59 -4.50 -54.83
C ASP A 370 25.68 -3.44 -55.94
N THR A 371 26.31 -3.79 -57.04
CA THR A 371 26.73 -2.84 -58.08
C THR A 371 25.54 -2.18 -58.76
N ASP A 372 24.44 -2.90 -58.96
CA ASP A 372 23.23 -2.42 -59.63
C ASP A 372 22.06 -2.06 -58.68
N ARG A 373 22.18 -2.41 -57.40
CA ARG A 373 21.21 -2.15 -56.33
C ARG A 373 19.90 -2.91 -56.49
N ASP A 374 19.94 -4.11 -57.04
CA ASP A 374 18.78 -4.97 -57.14
C ASP A 374 18.51 -5.79 -55.85
N GLY A 375 19.44 -5.74 -54.89
CA GLY A 375 19.38 -6.41 -53.59
C GLY A 375 20.04 -7.78 -53.57
N ILE A 376 20.72 -8.20 -54.65
CA ILE A 376 21.57 -9.38 -54.74
C ILE A 376 23.03 -8.90 -54.66
N ALA A 377 23.84 -9.60 -53.87
CA ALA A 377 25.24 -9.23 -53.72
C ALA A 377 26.05 -9.71 -54.93
N ASP A 378 27.07 -8.95 -55.35
CA ASP A 378 27.91 -9.28 -56.51
C ASP A 378 28.52 -10.72 -56.42
N ASN A 379 28.82 -11.27 -55.22
CA ASN A 379 29.33 -12.67 -55.17
C ASN A 379 28.24 -13.74 -55.41
N LYS A 380 26.96 -13.36 -55.45
CA LYS A 380 25.79 -14.22 -55.66
C LYS A 380 25.01 -13.85 -56.92
N ASP A 381 25.17 -12.63 -57.41
CA ASP A 381 24.62 -12.21 -58.68
C ASP A 381 25.34 -12.92 -59.82
N GLN A 382 24.66 -13.06 -60.95
CA GLN A 382 25.25 -13.55 -62.19
C GLN A 382 25.39 -12.43 -63.23
N ASP A 383 24.82 -11.25 -62.99
CA ASP A 383 24.79 -10.09 -63.89
C ASP A 383 24.97 -8.84 -63.01
N ASP A 384 26.18 -8.65 -62.47
CA ASP A 384 26.49 -7.69 -61.39
C ASP A 384 26.08 -6.23 -61.70
N ASP A 385 25.96 -5.85 -62.97
CA ASP A 385 25.59 -4.51 -63.41
C ASP A 385 24.19 -4.42 -64.07
N ASN A 386 23.47 -5.54 -64.12
CA ASN A 386 22.14 -5.73 -64.70
C ASN A 386 22.00 -5.15 -66.12
N ASP A 387 23.05 -5.20 -66.94
CA ASP A 387 23.00 -4.75 -68.34
C ASP A 387 22.35 -5.77 -69.29
N GLY A 388 22.21 -7.01 -68.80
CA GLY A 388 21.62 -8.15 -69.50
C GLY A 388 22.63 -9.16 -70.05
N LEU A 389 23.92 -9.05 -69.76
CA LEU A 389 24.94 -10.09 -69.97
C LEU A 389 25.38 -10.66 -68.63
N THR A 390 25.45 -12.00 -68.52
CA THR A 390 26.00 -12.58 -67.28
C THR A 390 27.52 -12.37 -67.20
N ASP A 391 28.11 -12.39 -66.01
CA ASP A 391 29.57 -12.22 -65.83
C ASP A 391 30.36 -13.25 -66.64
N GLU A 392 29.80 -14.45 -66.83
CA GLU A 392 30.40 -15.47 -67.70
C GLU A 392 30.31 -15.13 -69.18
N GLU A 393 29.21 -14.53 -69.64
CA GLU A 393 29.07 -14.01 -71.00
C GLU A 393 30.01 -12.83 -71.22
N GLU A 394 30.14 -11.94 -70.26
CA GLU A 394 31.06 -10.81 -70.32
C GLU A 394 32.52 -11.23 -70.32
N MET A 395 32.88 -12.28 -69.58
CA MET A 395 34.21 -12.88 -69.69
C MET A 395 34.50 -13.39 -71.11
N VAL A 396 33.47 -13.85 -71.82
CA VAL A 396 33.58 -14.29 -73.23
C VAL A 396 33.71 -13.09 -74.17
N TYR A 397 32.97 -12.01 -73.96
CA TYR A 397 33.05 -10.79 -74.78
C TYR A 397 34.22 -9.86 -74.41
N GLY A 398 34.80 -10.06 -73.22
CA GLY A 398 35.89 -9.31 -72.62
C GLY A 398 35.49 -7.95 -72.04
N THR A 399 34.21 -7.79 -71.69
CA THR A 399 33.61 -6.60 -71.06
C THR A 399 33.84 -6.63 -69.54
N GLN A 400 33.33 -5.64 -68.81
CA GLN A 400 33.57 -5.40 -67.39
C GLN A 400 32.30 -5.71 -66.58
N PRO A 401 32.30 -6.77 -65.75
CA PRO A 401 31.08 -7.18 -65.06
C PRO A 401 30.43 -6.20 -64.11
N LEU A 402 31.19 -5.25 -63.61
CA LEU A 402 30.67 -4.23 -62.71
C LEU A 402 30.28 -2.94 -63.46
N LYS A 403 30.11 -2.98 -64.78
CA LYS A 403 29.96 -1.78 -65.59
C LYS A 403 29.18 -2.05 -66.87
N ALA A 404 27.90 -1.68 -66.80
CA ALA A 404 26.91 -1.89 -67.86
C ALA A 404 27.25 -1.32 -69.25
N ASP A 405 28.28 -0.47 -69.34
CA ASP A 405 28.82 0.06 -70.59
C ASP A 405 30.34 0.13 -70.42
N THR A 406 31.06 -0.87 -70.89
CA THR A 406 32.51 -1.04 -70.65
C THR A 406 33.32 0.15 -71.16
N ASP A 407 32.96 0.74 -72.30
CA ASP A 407 33.75 1.79 -72.94
C ASP A 407 33.27 3.22 -72.65
N GLY A 408 32.08 3.36 -72.07
CA GLY A 408 31.50 4.61 -71.61
C GLY A 408 30.95 5.50 -72.73
N ASP A 409 30.53 4.93 -73.87
CA ASP A 409 29.97 5.70 -74.99
C ASP A 409 28.45 5.92 -74.92
N GLY A 410 27.77 5.27 -73.97
CA GLY A 410 26.35 5.38 -73.67
C GLY A 410 25.47 4.27 -74.24
N VAL A 411 26.03 3.19 -74.79
CA VAL A 411 25.31 1.96 -75.16
C VAL A 411 25.79 0.82 -74.26
N SER A 412 24.87 -0.02 -73.77
CA SER A 412 25.27 -1.14 -72.91
C SER A 412 25.96 -2.26 -73.68
N ASP A 413 26.80 -3.03 -72.99
CA ASP A 413 27.56 -4.12 -73.58
C ASP A 413 26.61 -5.18 -74.15
N HIS A 414 25.52 -5.51 -73.44
CA HIS A 414 24.44 -6.36 -73.95
C HIS A 414 23.90 -5.89 -75.29
N GLU A 415 23.58 -4.60 -75.42
CA GLU A 415 22.94 -4.07 -76.63
C GLU A 415 23.94 -4.01 -77.81
N GLU A 416 25.23 -3.79 -77.54
CA GLU A 416 26.28 -3.88 -78.55
C GLU A 416 26.52 -5.31 -79.04
N VAL A 417 26.58 -6.28 -78.12
CA VAL A 417 26.65 -7.71 -78.46
C VAL A 417 25.44 -8.11 -79.31
N ARG A 418 24.24 -7.69 -78.90
CA ARG A 418 22.98 -7.96 -79.62
C ARG A 418 22.95 -7.36 -81.02
N LYS A 419 23.56 -6.18 -81.21
CA LYS A 419 23.69 -5.49 -82.50
C LYS A 419 24.91 -5.91 -83.31
N GLY A 420 25.85 -6.62 -82.72
CA GLY A 420 27.10 -7.04 -83.34
C GLY A 420 28.16 -5.94 -83.47
N THR A 421 28.13 -4.92 -82.60
CA THR A 421 29.21 -3.93 -82.47
C THR A 421 30.24 -4.37 -81.43
N ASP A 422 31.34 -3.60 -81.27
CA ASP A 422 32.46 -3.97 -80.39
C ASP A 422 32.27 -3.29 -79.02
N PRO A 423 31.87 -4.04 -77.96
CA PRO A 423 31.49 -3.47 -76.66
C PRO A 423 32.65 -2.85 -75.86
N LYS A 424 33.85 -2.79 -76.44
CA LYS A 424 35.06 -2.29 -75.76
C LYS A 424 35.64 -1.07 -76.46
N LYS A 425 34.92 -0.53 -77.44
CA LYS A 425 35.44 0.49 -78.32
C LYS A 425 34.38 1.52 -78.65
N ALA A 426 34.50 2.62 -77.92
CA ALA A 426 33.62 3.76 -78.01
C ALA A 426 33.28 4.09 -79.47
N ASN A 427 32.06 3.75 -79.85
CA ASN A 427 31.50 4.04 -81.13
C ASN A 427 31.13 5.53 -81.12
N ARG A 428 31.56 6.26 -82.16
CA ARG A 428 31.32 7.70 -82.21
C ARG A 428 29.87 7.92 -82.60
N SER A 429 29.03 8.17 -81.59
CA SER A 429 27.66 8.66 -81.69
C SER A 429 26.59 7.58 -81.84
N TRP A 430 25.68 7.56 -80.85
CA TRP A 430 24.33 6.98 -80.84
C TRP A 430 23.56 7.10 -82.18
N ILE A 431 23.94 8.06 -83.03
CA ILE A 431 23.33 8.35 -84.34
C ILE A 431 23.75 7.35 -85.44
N GLN A 432 24.89 6.66 -85.36
CA GLN A 432 25.29 5.70 -86.40
C GLN A 432 24.62 4.32 -86.28
N LEU A 433 24.19 3.89 -85.08
CA LEU A 433 23.59 2.57 -84.87
C LEU A 433 22.14 2.43 -85.40
N PHE A 434 21.41 3.55 -85.58
CA PHE A 434 20.06 3.52 -86.16
C PHE A 434 20.03 3.69 -87.69
N SER A 435 21.19 3.85 -88.32
CA SER A 435 21.32 3.87 -89.76
C SER A 435 22.05 2.61 -90.17
N GLY A 436 21.32 1.58 -90.59
CA GLY A 436 21.89 0.31 -91.06
C GLY A 436 22.77 0.50 -92.29
N ASP A 437 24.01 0.93 -92.10
CA ASP A 437 25.03 1.05 -93.14
C ASP A 437 26.28 0.27 -92.74
N ASN A 438 26.47 -0.82 -93.48
CA ASN A 438 27.64 -1.67 -93.46
C ASN A 438 28.68 -1.01 -94.40
N SER A 439 29.45 -0.03 -93.93
CA SER A 439 30.43 0.65 -94.78
C SER A 439 31.70 1.07 -94.05
N THR A 440 32.81 0.52 -94.56
CA THR A 440 34.21 0.79 -94.24
C THR A 440 34.65 2.24 -94.44
N ASP A 441 35.55 2.70 -93.57
CA ASP A 441 36.66 3.65 -93.78
C ASP A 441 36.53 4.73 -94.86
N SER A 442 36.50 6.03 -94.48
CA SER A 442 37.42 7.02 -95.04
C SER A 442 37.30 8.42 -94.41
N SER A 443 38.47 9.03 -94.27
CA SER A 443 38.75 10.42 -93.92
C SER A 443 37.98 11.48 -94.72
N THR A 444 37.58 12.59 -94.09
CA THR A 444 37.81 13.96 -94.59
C THR A 444 37.66 15.01 -93.47
N LYS A 445 38.25 16.19 -93.73
CA LYS A 445 38.73 17.22 -92.81
C LYS A 445 37.72 18.38 -92.59
N ASN A 446 37.63 18.87 -91.32
CA ASN A 446 37.56 20.27 -90.80
C ASN A 446 36.61 21.35 -91.41
N PRO A 447 36.29 22.47 -90.68
CA PRO A 447 35.70 22.70 -89.34
C PRO A 447 34.58 23.82 -89.39
N PRO A 448 34.32 24.64 -88.33
CA PRO A 448 33.21 24.61 -87.34
C PRO A 448 32.10 25.70 -87.57
N PRO A 449 31.16 25.88 -86.61
CA PRO A 449 31.25 27.11 -85.78
C PRO A 449 30.86 26.93 -84.29
N GLU A 450 31.80 27.28 -83.41
CA GLU A 450 31.72 28.40 -82.45
C GLU A 450 30.33 28.94 -82.01
N TRP A 451 29.92 28.74 -80.74
CA TRP A 451 29.99 29.73 -79.62
C TRP A 451 29.16 29.40 -78.35
N VAL A 452 29.85 29.41 -77.19
CA VAL A 452 29.51 30.10 -75.92
C VAL A 452 28.32 29.52 -75.10
N SER A 453 28.38 29.20 -73.80
CA SER A 453 29.28 29.57 -72.68
C SER A 453 29.06 28.65 -71.46
N SER A 454 30.16 28.48 -70.70
CA SER A 454 30.29 28.52 -69.21
C SER A 454 29.47 27.55 -68.34
N SER A 455 29.99 26.91 -67.29
CA SER A 455 31.32 26.66 -66.73
C SER A 455 31.08 25.76 -65.49
N PRO A 456 32.12 25.12 -64.93
CA PRO A 456 32.02 23.84 -64.24
C PRO A 456 32.14 23.94 -62.71
N TRP A 457 31.75 22.90 -62.00
CA TRP A 457 32.35 22.57 -60.70
C TRP A 457 32.93 21.16 -60.79
N LYS A 458 34.26 21.10 -60.92
CA LYS A 458 35.07 19.92 -60.61
C LYS A 458 35.84 20.19 -59.33
N MET A 459 35.85 19.18 -58.47
CA MET A 459 36.72 19.02 -57.31
C MET A 459 38.19 19.35 -57.61
N VAL A 460 38.84 20.02 -56.66
CA VAL A 460 40.29 19.96 -56.48
C VAL A 460 40.58 19.84 -54.99
N VAL A 461 41.04 18.65 -54.59
CA VAL A 461 41.75 18.37 -53.35
C VAL A 461 43.18 18.90 -53.51
N GLN A 462 43.69 19.64 -52.52
CA GLN A 462 45.07 20.13 -52.53
C GLN A 462 45.78 19.78 -51.21
N PHE A 463 46.84 18.98 -51.31
CA PHE A 463 47.82 18.74 -50.25
C PHE A 463 48.64 20.02 -49.98
N GLY A 464 48.90 20.29 -48.70
CA GLY A 464 49.85 21.31 -48.26
C GLY A 464 50.45 20.98 -46.89
N ALA A 465 51.64 20.38 -46.89
CA ALA A 465 52.51 20.28 -45.73
C ALA A 465 53.38 21.55 -45.60
N LEU A 466 53.52 22.14 -44.40
CA LEU A 466 54.82 22.57 -43.86
C LEU A 466 54.75 23.02 -42.37
N ALA A 467 55.40 22.23 -41.53
CA ALA A 467 56.34 22.58 -40.45
C ALA A 467 56.26 23.93 -39.68
N SER A 468 56.14 23.76 -38.36
CA SER A 468 56.99 24.30 -37.28
C SER A 468 57.31 25.80 -37.19
N PHE A 469 56.89 26.39 -36.08
CA PHE A 469 57.72 27.35 -35.33
C PHE A 469 57.74 27.00 -33.84
N VAL A 470 58.71 26.16 -33.46
CA VAL A 470 59.23 26.08 -32.09
C VAL A 470 60.26 27.17 -31.95
N LEU A 471 60.17 27.99 -30.91
CA LEU A 471 61.31 28.35 -30.05
C LEU A 471 60.78 29.13 -28.84
N PHE A 472 60.88 28.55 -27.63
CA PHE A 472 61.94 28.87 -26.64
C PHE A 472 61.38 29.83 -25.57
N LEU A 473 61.47 29.60 -24.26
CA LEU A 473 62.39 28.75 -23.49
C LEU A 473 62.09 28.89 -21.98
N PHE A 474 62.67 27.98 -21.20
CA PHE A 474 63.12 28.16 -19.81
C PHE A 474 62.01 28.36 -18.76
N PHE A 475 61.73 27.43 -17.84
CA PHE A 475 62.67 26.77 -16.93
C PHE A 475 61.96 25.60 -16.24
N THR A 476 62.46 24.38 -16.40
CA THR A 476 62.32 23.35 -15.36
C THR A 476 63.35 23.66 -14.25
N LEU A 477 62.93 23.59 -12.98
CA LEU A 477 63.60 22.85 -11.89
C LEU A 477 63.28 23.42 -10.49
N LYS A 478 63.05 22.47 -9.58
CA LYS A 478 63.01 22.59 -8.10
C LYS A 478 61.70 23.21 -7.58
N TYR A 479 60.89 22.50 -6.80
CA TYR A 479 61.30 21.95 -5.51
C TYR A 479 60.46 20.74 -5.13
N ARG A 480 61.18 19.68 -4.78
CA ARG A 480 60.74 18.51 -4.04
C ARG A 480 61.27 18.66 -2.61
N PHE A 481 60.58 18.02 -1.65
CA PHE A 481 60.92 17.74 -0.23
C PHE A 481 60.18 18.60 0.82
N LYS A 482 59.64 18.08 1.94
CA LYS A 482 59.51 16.73 2.53
C LYS A 482 58.75 16.87 3.86
N LYS A 483 57.93 15.86 4.22
CA LYS A 483 57.69 15.27 5.58
C LYS A 483 57.31 16.22 6.77
N LYS A 484 56.56 15.83 7.80
CA LYS A 484 56.09 14.54 8.33
C LYS A 484 55.02 14.81 9.41
N LYS A 485 54.11 13.84 9.56
CA LYS A 485 53.29 13.43 10.74
C LYS A 485 53.81 13.88 12.13
N THR A 486 52.92 14.17 13.08
CA THR A 486 52.47 13.22 14.15
C THR A 486 51.55 13.86 15.20
N LYS A 487 50.48 13.11 15.59
CA LYS A 487 49.91 12.84 16.96
C LYS A 487 49.45 14.04 17.84
N LYS A 488 48.43 13.99 18.70
CA LYS A 488 47.28 13.10 19.07
C LYS A 488 46.45 13.93 20.12
N PRO A 489 45.45 13.37 20.86
CA PRO A 489 44.16 14.01 21.19
C PRO A 489 44.17 14.81 22.51
N TYR A 490 43.09 15.54 22.78
CA TYR A 490 42.72 15.97 24.14
C TYR A 490 41.29 15.52 24.45
N ASP A 491 41.20 14.68 25.48
CA ASP A 491 40.02 14.52 26.34
C ASP A 491 40.20 15.40 27.59
N ILE A 492 39.08 15.56 28.31
CA ILE A 492 38.89 16.04 29.69
C ILE A 492 38.64 17.55 29.81
N LEU A 493 37.37 17.92 30.04
CA LEU A 493 36.97 18.58 31.29
C LEU A 493 35.59 18.06 31.74
N LYS A 494 35.58 17.60 32.99
CA LYS A 494 34.44 17.31 33.85
C LYS A 494 34.14 18.54 34.70
N ASP A 495 32.91 18.56 35.20
CA ASP A 495 32.37 19.30 36.37
C ASP A 495 32.08 20.80 36.18
N ASP A 496 30.79 21.18 36.18
CA ASP A 496 30.10 21.64 37.40
C ASP A 496 28.64 22.06 37.13
N LYS A 497 27.75 21.61 38.03
CA LYS A 497 26.33 21.99 38.32
C LYS A 497 25.18 21.34 37.56
#